data_AF-A0A0X8GZH6-F1
#
_entry.id   AF-A0A0X8GZH6-F1
#
_cell.length_a   1.000
_cell.length_b   1.000
_cell.length_c   1.000
_cell.angle_alpha   90.00
_cell.angle_beta   90.00
_cell.angle_gamma   90.00
#
_symmetry.space_group_name_H-M   'P 1'
#
loop_
_entity.id
_entity.type
_entity.pdbx_description
1 polymer ?
#
loop_
_entity_poly.entity_id
_entity_poly.type
_entity_poly.pdbx_seq_one_letter_code
_entity_poly.pdbx_strand_id
1 'polypeptide(L)'
;MKLLITYDRNHNECVACDGIETLDLRHTQLNVDELMSVYESIEPELISWLRSTLIEKSPDAIIAVGKSDEYRWIGTIICRVCGQFNSWNGQRRNPMGVTELTLNGKVMKVVAIDSFDDLDLAKKQLGI
;
A
#
# COMPACT_ATOMS: atom_id res chain seq x y z
N MET A 1 6.09 11.89 7.76
CA MET A 1 6.46 11.49 6.38
C MET A 1 5.29 10.73 5.75
N LYS A 2 5.05 10.91 4.44
CA LYS A 2 3.98 10.24 3.68
C LYS A 2 4.59 9.24 2.71
N LEU A 3 3.96 8.08 2.51
CA LEU A 3 4.47 7.02 1.65
C LEU A 3 3.43 6.59 0.62
N LEU A 4 3.81 6.56 -0.66
CA LEU A 4 3.05 6.00 -1.76
C LEU A 4 3.58 4.58 -2.01
N ILE A 5 2.70 3.59 -1.98
CA ILE A 5 3.03 2.18 -2.21
C ILE A 5 2.36 1.73 -3.50
N THR A 6 3.14 1.24 -4.46
CA THR A 6 2.66 0.89 -5.82
C THR A 6 3.15 -0.50 -6.26
N TYR A 7 2.53 -1.05 -7.30
CA TYR A 7 3.00 -2.25 -8.03
C TYR A 7 2.84 -2.16 -9.56
N ASP A 8 2.32 -1.05 -10.09
CA ASP A 8 1.91 -0.97 -11.49
C ASP A 8 3.13 -0.92 -12.43
N ARG A 9 3.21 -1.88 -13.37
CA ARG A 9 4.31 -1.98 -14.35
C ARG A 9 4.26 -0.90 -15.42
N ASN A 10 3.10 -0.32 -15.68
CA ASN A 10 2.92 0.61 -16.81
C ASN A 10 3.12 2.08 -16.42
N HIS A 11 3.21 2.39 -15.13
CA HIS A 11 3.40 3.75 -14.65
C HIS A 11 4.86 3.93 -14.20
N ASN A 12 5.76 4.03 -15.19
CA ASN A 12 7.11 4.60 -15.02
C ASN A 12 7.09 6.10 -14.72
N GLU A 13 5.90 6.70 -14.59
CA GLU A 13 5.76 8.02 -14.00
C GLU A 13 5.86 7.84 -12.49
N CYS A 14 7.11 7.83 -12.03
CA CYS A 14 7.46 8.32 -10.71
C CYS A 14 6.88 9.74 -10.62
N VAL A 15 5.59 9.86 -10.30
CA VAL A 15 4.99 11.13 -9.93
C VAL A 15 5.66 11.44 -8.61
N ALA A 16 6.75 12.20 -8.68
CA ALA A 16 7.30 12.89 -7.54
C ALA A 16 6.18 13.79 -7.01
N CYS A 17 5.36 13.24 -6.13
CA CYS A 17 4.42 14.02 -5.36
C CYS A 17 5.27 14.74 -4.31
N ASP A 18 5.33 16.07 -4.39
CA ASP A 18 6.05 16.89 -3.42
C ASP A 18 5.75 16.43 -1.98
N GLY A 19 6.79 15.96 -1.28
CA GLY A 19 6.69 15.49 0.10
C GLY A 19 6.10 14.09 0.33
N ILE A 20 5.95 13.26 -0.71
CA ILE A 20 5.53 11.85 -0.61
C ILE A 20 6.63 10.95 -1.19
N GLU A 21 7.23 10.10 -0.34
CA GLU A 21 8.16 9.08 -0.82
C GLU A 21 7.41 7.94 -1.49
N THR A 22 8.04 7.25 -2.45
CA THR A 22 7.43 6.11 -3.15
C THR A 22 8.18 4.82 -2.81
N LEU A 23 7.42 3.74 -2.60
CA LEU A 23 7.91 2.39 -2.37
C LEU A 23 7.22 1.43 -3.34
N ASP A 24 8.00 0.73 -4.15
CA ASP A 24 7.49 -0.27 -5.08
C ASP A 24 7.50 -1.66 -4.42
N LEU A 25 6.33 -2.31 -4.35
CA LEU A 25 6.20 -3.62 -3.74
C LEU A 25 6.76 -4.77 -4.58
N ARG A 26 7.04 -4.53 -5.87
CA ARG A 26 7.73 -5.51 -6.72
C ARG A 26 9.13 -5.81 -6.21
N HIS A 27 9.76 -4.85 -5.53
CA HIS A 27 11.15 -4.95 -5.09
C HIS A 27 12.07 -5.33 -6.27
N THR A 28 12.58 -6.56 -6.30
CA THR A 28 13.44 -7.12 -7.37
C THR A 28 12.66 -7.89 -8.44
N GLN A 29 11.35 -8.08 -8.28
CA GLN A 29 10.52 -8.94 -9.11
C GLN A 29 9.83 -8.18 -10.24
N LEU A 30 10.47 -8.13 -11.41
CA LEU A 30 9.98 -7.35 -12.55
C LEU A 30 8.83 -8.03 -13.33
N ASN A 31 8.60 -9.33 -13.15
CA ASN A 31 7.70 -10.15 -13.96
C ASN A 31 6.68 -10.97 -13.14
N VAL A 32 5.93 -10.31 -12.25
CA VAL A 32 4.90 -10.96 -11.42
C VAL A 32 3.50 -10.51 -11.81
N ASP A 33 2.66 -11.44 -12.26
CA ASP A 33 1.27 -11.15 -12.64
C ASP A 33 0.36 -11.13 -11.39
N GLU A 34 0.73 -11.88 -10.34
CA GLU A 34 0.02 -11.93 -9.06
C GLU A 34 0.95 -11.62 -7.87
N LEU A 35 1.00 -10.35 -7.45
CA LEU A 35 1.86 -9.92 -6.34
C LEU A 35 1.53 -10.60 -5.01
N MET A 36 0.27 -10.95 -4.77
CA MET A 36 -0.13 -11.66 -3.56
C MET A 36 0.55 -13.02 -3.46
N SER A 37 0.58 -13.77 -4.55
CA SER A 37 1.23 -15.08 -4.63
C SER A 37 2.72 -15.00 -4.30
N VAL A 38 3.37 -13.87 -4.63
CA VAL A 38 4.75 -13.61 -4.22
C VAL A 38 4.87 -13.48 -2.71
N TYR A 39 4.11 -12.58 -2.10
CA TYR A 39 4.19 -12.32 -0.65
C TYR A 39 3.66 -13.49 0.20
N GLU A 40 2.77 -14.33 -0.34
CA GLU A 40 2.21 -15.48 0.39
C GLU A 40 3.04 -16.76 0.23
N SER A 41 3.55 -17.04 -0.97
CA SER A 41 4.02 -18.39 -1.33
C SER A 41 5.38 -18.43 -2.01
N ILE A 42 5.76 -17.44 -2.83
CA ILE A 42 7.01 -17.50 -3.62
C ILE A 42 8.17 -16.92 -2.82
N GLU A 43 8.02 -15.72 -2.25
CA GLU A 43 9.03 -15.00 -1.45
C GLU A 43 8.39 -14.39 -0.18
N PRO A 44 7.90 -15.23 0.76
CA PRO A 44 7.24 -14.76 1.98
C PRO A 44 8.14 -13.88 2.87
N GLU A 45 9.45 -13.95 2.72
CA GLU A 45 10.43 -13.07 3.36
C GLU A 45 10.23 -11.58 3.02
N LEU A 46 9.60 -11.26 1.88
CA LEU A 46 9.27 -9.89 1.51
C LEU A 46 8.30 -9.23 2.50
N ILE A 47 7.49 -10.01 3.23
CA ILE A 47 6.68 -9.49 4.34
C ILE A 47 7.58 -8.92 5.44
N SER A 48 8.66 -9.62 5.80
CA SER A 48 9.59 -9.20 6.85
C SER A 48 10.40 -7.98 6.41
N TRP A 49 10.82 -7.95 5.15
CA TRP A 49 11.46 -6.79 4.54
C TRP A 49 10.54 -5.56 4.58
N LEU A 50 9.32 -5.68 4.02
CA LEU A 50 8.35 -4.58 3.94
C LEU A 50 8.00 -4.07 5.35
N ARG A 51 7.83 -4.97 6.32
CA ARG A 51 7.62 -4.60 7.73
C ARG A 51 8.78 -3.77 8.27
N SER A 52 10.02 -4.21 8.06
CA SER A 52 11.21 -3.51 8.54
C SER A 52 11.34 -2.13 7.89
N THR A 53 11.11 -2.05 6.58
CA THR A 53 11.10 -0.78 5.83
C THR A 53 10.05 0.18 6.36
N LEU A 54 8.82 -0.28 6.63
CA LEU A 54 7.77 0.57 7.20
C LEU A 54 8.09 1.04 8.62
N ILE A 55 8.78 0.22 9.43
CA ILE A 55 9.24 0.61 10.77
C ILE A 55 10.33 1.68 10.67
N GLU A 56 11.32 1.49 9.80
CA GLU A 56 12.42 2.43 9.58
C GLU A 56 11.90 3.77 9.05
N LYS A 57 11.05 3.72 8.01
CA LYS A 57 10.45 4.90 7.39
C LYS A 57 9.46 5.60 8.30
N SER A 58 8.74 4.84 9.14
CA SER A 58 7.75 5.37 10.08
C SER A 58 6.78 6.36 9.41
N PRO A 59 6.03 5.96 8.37
CA PRO A 59 5.10 6.86 7.70
C PRO A 59 3.91 7.22 8.61
N ASP A 60 3.43 8.46 8.50
CA ASP A 60 2.19 8.90 9.15
C ASP A 60 0.96 8.51 8.31
N ALA A 61 1.16 8.42 6.99
CA ALA A 61 0.13 8.04 6.04
C ALA A 61 0.71 7.22 4.88
N ILE A 62 -0.09 6.28 4.38
CA ILE A 62 0.21 5.41 3.24
C ILE A 62 -0.91 5.54 2.19
N ILE A 63 -0.53 5.72 0.93
CA ILE A 63 -1.41 5.59 -0.22
C ILE A 63 -1.04 4.32 -0.96
N ALA A 64 -1.92 3.34 -1.01
CA ALA A 64 -1.74 2.06 -1.68
C ALA A 64 -2.39 2.10 -3.07
N VAL A 65 -1.60 2.05 -4.13
CA VAL A 65 -2.09 2.15 -5.51
C VAL A 65 -2.15 0.78 -6.17
N GLY A 66 -3.35 0.43 -6.63
CA GLY A 66 -3.58 -0.50 -7.70
C GLY A 66 -4.70 -1.51 -7.43
N LYS A 67 -5.27 -2.00 -8.54
CA LYS A 67 -6.49 -2.79 -8.60
C LYS A 67 -6.24 -4.19 -9.15
N SER A 68 -6.83 -5.18 -8.50
CA SER A 68 -7.18 -6.45 -9.12
C SER A 68 -8.70 -6.57 -9.18
N ASP A 69 -9.20 -7.27 -10.20
CA ASP A 69 -10.59 -7.39 -10.67
C ASP A 69 -11.70 -7.18 -9.63
N GLU A 70 -11.56 -7.74 -8.41
CA GLU A 70 -12.56 -7.61 -7.34
C GLU A 70 -12.03 -7.05 -6.00
N TYR A 71 -10.74 -6.75 -5.88
CA TYR A 71 -10.13 -6.37 -4.60
C TYR A 71 -8.89 -5.46 -4.75
N ARG A 72 -8.75 -4.55 -3.79
CA ARG A 72 -7.56 -3.69 -3.62
C ARG A 72 -6.47 -4.42 -2.86
N TRP A 73 -5.74 -5.27 -3.57
CA TRP A 73 -4.78 -6.20 -3.01
C TRP A 73 -3.61 -5.54 -2.29
N ILE A 74 -3.20 -4.35 -2.71
CA ILE A 74 -2.07 -3.63 -2.08
C ILE A 74 -2.42 -3.18 -0.67
N GLY A 75 -3.64 -2.68 -0.47
CA GLY A 75 -4.15 -2.38 0.86
C GLY A 75 -4.12 -3.62 1.76
N THR A 76 -4.47 -4.80 1.23
CA THR A 76 -4.44 -6.07 1.96
C THR A 76 -3.02 -6.50 2.35
N ILE A 77 -2.03 -6.37 1.46
CA ILE A 77 -0.63 -6.68 1.76
C ILE A 77 -0.15 -5.81 2.93
N ILE A 78 -0.42 -4.50 2.88
CA ILE A 78 -0.04 -3.55 3.94
C ILE A 78 -0.74 -3.90 5.27
N CYS A 79 -2.06 -4.20 5.23
CA CYS A 79 -2.81 -4.62 6.41
C CYS A 79 -2.18 -5.85 7.09
N ARG A 80 -1.79 -6.86 6.29
CA ARG A 80 -1.16 -8.09 6.79
C ARG A 80 0.21 -7.84 7.40
N VAL A 81 1.03 -6.98 6.79
CA VAL A 81 2.32 -6.55 7.36
C VAL A 81 2.14 -5.93 8.74
N CYS A 82 1.04 -5.20 8.96
CA CYS A 82 0.67 -4.61 10.24
C CYS A 82 -0.04 -5.59 11.19
N GLY A 83 -0.19 -6.87 10.84
CA GLY A 83 -0.84 -7.89 11.67
C GLY A 83 -2.37 -7.88 11.65
N GLN A 84 -2.99 -7.14 10.73
CA GLN A 84 -4.44 -7.20 10.51
C GLN A 84 -4.76 -8.22 9.41
N PHE A 85 -5.33 -9.36 9.82
CA PHE A 85 -5.69 -10.47 8.93
C PHE A 85 -6.97 -10.23 8.13
N ASN A 86 -7.89 -9.41 8.66
CA ASN A 86 -9.07 -8.99 7.90
C ASN A 86 -8.71 -7.78 7.06
N SER A 87 -8.73 -8.00 5.74
CA SER A 87 -8.62 -6.97 4.70
C SER A 87 -9.44 -5.75 5.05
N TRP A 88 -8.86 -4.57 4.87
CA TRP A 88 -9.55 -3.31 4.59
C TRP A 88 -10.95 -3.24 5.21
N ASN A 89 -11.02 -2.96 6.52
CA ASN A 89 -12.24 -3.16 7.29
C ASN A 89 -13.42 -2.40 6.65
N GLY A 90 -14.40 -3.13 6.11
CA GLY A 90 -15.53 -2.55 5.40
C GLY A 90 -15.28 -2.15 3.94
N GLN A 91 -14.35 -2.77 3.21
CA GLN A 91 -14.05 -2.48 1.79
C GLN A 91 -15.26 -2.38 0.88
N ARG A 92 -16.28 -3.22 1.09
CA ARG A 92 -17.54 -3.17 0.33
C ARG A 92 -18.36 -1.90 0.60
N ARG A 93 -18.23 -1.32 1.80
CA ARG A 93 -18.94 -0.10 2.25
C ARG A 93 -18.08 1.15 2.16
N ASN A 94 -16.76 0.99 2.11
CA ASN A 94 -15.80 2.05 2.02
C ASN A 94 -14.69 1.68 1.01
N PRO A 95 -15.06 1.55 -0.27
CA PRO A 95 -14.17 1.14 -1.33
C PRO A 95 -13.23 2.30 -1.70
N MET A 96 -12.98 3.31 -0.85
CA MET A 96 -11.89 4.32 -0.90
C MET A 96 -11.65 4.87 0.50
N GLY A 97 -11.84 4.03 1.52
CA GLY A 97 -11.75 4.45 2.91
C GLY A 97 -10.36 4.78 3.39
N VAL A 98 -10.29 5.64 4.39
CA VAL A 98 -9.09 5.72 5.24
C VAL A 98 -9.27 4.70 6.36
N THR A 99 -8.31 3.81 6.51
CA THR A 99 -8.18 2.94 7.67
C THR A 99 -6.98 3.37 8.51
N GLU A 100 -6.95 2.96 9.77
CA GLU A 100 -5.80 3.14 10.64
C GLU A 100 -5.16 1.79 10.93
N LEU A 101 -3.85 1.71 10.73
CA LEU A 101 -3.03 0.56 11.08
C LEU A 101 -2.06 0.95 12.18
N THR A 102 -1.72 0.00 13.04
CA THR A 102 -0.71 0.19 14.07
C THR A 102 0.49 -0.69 13.76
N LEU A 103 1.67 -0.09 13.67
CA LEU A 103 2.94 -0.80 13.50
C LEU A 103 3.97 -0.19 14.45
N ASN A 104 4.63 -1.04 15.24
CA ASN A 104 5.64 -0.62 16.23
C ASN A 104 5.16 0.52 17.16
N GLY A 105 3.91 0.45 17.63
CA GLY A 105 3.30 1.45 18.50
C GLY A 105 2.89 2.76 17.83
N LYS A 106 3.17 2.93 16.52
CA LYS A 106 2.75 4.08 15.73
C LYS A 106 1.48 3.79 14.96
N VAL A 107 0.53 4.72 15.00
CA VAL A 107 -0.67 4.72 14.16
C VAL A 107 -0.36 5.39 12.83
N MET A 108 -0.72 4.72 11.73
CA MET A 108 -0.59 5.21 10.37
C MET A 108 -1.94 5.13 9.65
N LYS A 109 -2.27 6.19 8.91
CA LYS A 109 -3.47 6.20 8.06
C LYS A 109 -3.18 5.53 6.74
N VAL A 110 -4.09 4.72 6.22
CA VAL A 110 -3.92 4.04 4.94
C VAL A 110 -5.15 4.27 4.08
N VAL A 111 -4.93 4.78 2.87
CA VAL A 111 -5.93 4.84 1.80
C VAL A 111 -5.45 3.93 0.66
N ALA A 112 -6.37 3.30 -0.07
CA ALA A 112 -6.08 2.52 -1.24
C ALA A 112 -6.90 3.09 -2.38
N ILE A 113 -6.29 3.12 -3.54
CA ILE A 113 -6.88 3.65 -4.77
C ILE A 113 -6.60 2.68 -5.90
N ASP A 114 -7.44 2.71 -6.92
CA ASP A 114 -7.38 1.74 -8.00
C ASP A 114 -6.32 2.14 -9.04
N SER A 115 -6.11 3.46 -9.20
CA SER A 115 -5.16 4.03 -10.15
C SER A 115 -4.61 5.37 -9.65
N PHE A 116 -3.63 5.93 -10.36
CA PHE A 116 -3.09 7.26 -10.07
C PHE A 116 -4.09 8.39 -10.32
N ASP A 117 -5.13 8.18 -11.13
CA ASP A 117 -6.17 9.19 -11.39
C ASP A 117 -6.93 9.56 -10.10
N ASP A 118 -6.96 8.66 -9.12
CA ASP A 118 -7.60 8.85 -7.83
C ASP A 118 -6.68 9.48 -6.77
N LEU A 119 -5.44 9.85 -7.12
CA LEU A 119 -4.42 10.26 -6.16
C LEU A 119 -4.78 11.54 -5.40
N ASP A 120 -5.39 12.52 -6.07
CA ASP A 120 -5.81 13.77 -5.43
C ASP A 120 -6.98 13.55 -4.47
N LEU A 121 -7.86 12.59 -4.77
CA LEU A 121 -8.92 12.17 -3.86
C LEU A 121 -8.32 11.52 -2.61
N ALA A 122 -7.35 10.61 -2.77
CA ALA A 122 -6.61 9.99 -1.67
C ALA A 122 -5.92 11.04 -0.77
N LYS A 123 -5.26 12.04 -1.38
CA LYS A 123 -4.63 13.13 -0.64
C LYS A 123 -5.64 13.91 0.20
N LYS A 124 -6.77 14.29 -0.41
CA LYS A 124 -7.86 14.99 0.28
C LYS A 124 -8.41 14.20 1.46
N GLN A 125 -8.59 12.88 1.31
CA GLN A 125 -9.10 12.02 2.37
C GLN A 125 -8.11 11.86 3.54
N LEU A 126 -6.81 11.86 3.23
CA LEU A 126 -5.76 11.80 4.23
C LEU A 126 -5.45 13.17 4.87
N GLY A 127 -5.97 14.26 4.30
CA GLY A 127 -5.72 15.63 4.75
C GLY A 127 -4.28 16.08 4.46
N ILE A 128 -3.73 15.65 3.32
CA ILE A 128 -2.32 15.80 2.95
C ILE A 128 -2.09 16.56 1.67
#